data_AF-A0A8H6XG27-F1
#
_entry.id   AF-A0A8H6XG27-F1
#
_cell.length_a   1.000
_cell.length_b   1.000
_cell.length_c   1.000
_cell.angle_alpha   90.00
_cell.angle_beta   90.00
_cell.angle_gamma   90.00
#
_symmetry.space_group_name_H-M   'P 1'
#
loop_
_entity.id
_entity.type
_entity.pdbx_description
1 polymer ?
#
loop_
_entity_poly.entity_id
_entity_poly.type
_entity_poly.pdbx_seq_one_letter_code
_entity_poly.pdbx_strand_id
1 'polypeptide(L)'
;MASLFGGGGGSSNSGGLNQERLEMALTEMDTVTDLFNRMVSSCQNKCIARYAEGDLSKGETVCIDRCVAKYHEVYGKVGDKLKVRGEQQQR
;
A
#
# COMPACT_ATOMS: atom_id res chain seq x y z
N MET A 1 57.65 14.39 16.44
CA MET A 1 56.43 13.68 16.86
C MET A 1 55.38 14.76 17.13
N ALA A 2 54.67 15.30 16.12
CA ALA A 2 53.40 14.76 15.60
C ALA A 2 52.46 14.35 16.75
N SER A 3 51.27 14.91 16.99
CA SER A 3 50.33 15.78 16.28
C SER A 3 49.25 16.18 17.32
N LEU A 4 48.82 17.45 17.41
CA LEU A 4 47.60 18.04 16.80
C LEU A 4 46.24 17.67 17.45
N PHE A 5 45.45 18.73 17.69
CA PHE A 5 44.00 18.85 17.98
C PHE A 5 43.52 18.53 19.41
N GLY A 6 43.05 19.49 20.22
CA GLY A 6 42.40 20.77 19.90
C GLY A 6 40.89 20.56 19.80
N GLY A 7 40.15 21.21 20.71
CA GLY A 7 38.72 21.00 20.94
C GLY A 7 37.80 21.25 19.74
N GLY A 8 36.62 20.65 19.84
CA GLY A 8 35.48 20.74 18.92
C GLY A 8 34.60 19.54 19.23
N GLY A 9 33.48 19.66 19.95
CA GLY A 9 32.36 20.43 19.45
C GLY A 9 31.89 19.82 18.14
N GLY A 10 31.37 18.59 18.18
CA GLY A 10 31.04 17.82 16.98
C GLY A 10 29.78 17.00 17.17
N SER A 11 28.64 17.69 17.05
CA SER A 11 27.31 17.18 16.71
C SER A 11 26.99 15.75 17.12
N SER A 12 26.36 15.61 18.28
CA SER A 12 25.29 14.63 18.43
C SER A 12 24.32 14.85 17.28
N ASN A 13 24.39 13.98 16.27
CA ASN A 13 23.45 13.93 15.17
C ASN A 13 22.07 13.60 15.74
N SER A 14 21.35 14.64 16.18
CA SER A 14 19.92 14.59 16.38
C SER A 14 19.28 14.52 14.99
N GLY A 15 19.33 13.32 14.41
CA GLY A 15 18.47 12.95 13.30
C GLY A 15 17.03 12.93 13.81
N GLY A 16 16.46 14.12 13.97
CA GLY A 16 15.04 14.29 14.29
C GLY A 16 14.24 13.53 13.24
N LEU A 17 13.36 12.65 13.71
CA LEU A 17 12.40 11.98 12.84
C LEU A 17 11.67 13.08 12.06
N ASN A 18 11.85 13.11 10.74
CA ASN A 18 11.17 14.07 9.89
C ASN A 18 9.68 13.76 9.97
N GLN A 19 8.94 14.54 10.75
CA GLN A 19 7.55 14.28 11.09
C GLN A 19 6.67 14.13 9.84
N GLU A 20 6.98 14.90 8.79
CA GLU A 20 6.33 14.81 7.48
C GLU A 20 6.57 13.47 6.77
N ARG A 21 7.77 12.89 6.88
CA ARG A 21 8.05 11.55 6.33
C ARG A 21 7.34 10.46 7.11
N LEU A 22 7.18 10.64 8.42
CA LEU A 22 6.41 9.71 9.25
C LEU A 22 4.93 9.76 8.87
N GLU A 23 4.36 10.95 8.69
CA GLU A 23 2.96 11.13 8.28
C GLU A 23 2.68 10.54 6.89
N MET A 24 3.59 10.74 5.93
CA MET A 24 3.48 10.09 4.62
C MET A 24 3.53 8.55 4.72
N ALA A 25 4.43 8.00 5.54
CA ALA A 25 4.52 6.56 5.74
C ALA A 25 3.26 5.97 6.40
N LEU A 26 2.67 6.69 7.37
CA LEU A 26 1.40 6.30 7.98
C LEU A 26 0.26 6.31 6.96
N THR A 27 0.21 7.36 6.13
CA THR A 27 -0.80 7.46 5.07
C THR A 27 -0.69 6.29 4.10
N GLU A 28 0.53 5.91 3.69
CA GLU A 28 0.76 4.76 2.81
C GLU A 28 0.27 3.45 3.45
N MET A 29 0.55 3.23 4.74
CA MET A 29 0.06 2.06 5.47
C MET A 29 -1.47 2.00 5.51
N ASP A 30 -2.14 3.12 5.76
CA ASP A 30 -3.60 3.20 5.77
C ASP A 30 -4.18 2.92 4.38
N THR A 31 -3.53 3.42 3.31
CA THR A 31 -3.98 3.17 1.94
C THR A 31 -3.86 1.69 1.56
N VAL A 32 -2.75 1.04 1.93
CA VAL A 32 -2.54 -0.39 1.68
C VAL A 32 -3.56 -1.23 2.44
N THR A 33 -3.89 -0.82 3.67
CA THR A 33 -4.87 -1.51 4.51
C THR A 33 -6.28 -1.40 3.95
N ASP A 34 -6.72 -0.21 3.53
CA ASP A 34 -8.02 -0.02 2.87
C ASP A 34 -8.12 -0.83 1.56
N LEU A 35 -7.05 -0.83 0.75
CA LEU A 35 -6.97 -1.61 -0.48
C LEU A 35 -7.18 -3.10 -0.21
N PHE A 36 -6.46 -3.65 0.78
CA PHE A 36 -6.54 -5.06 1.15
C PHE A 36 -7.94 -5.42 1.62
N ASN A 37 -8.53 -4.64 2.52
CA ASN A 37 -9.87 -4.92 3.07
C ASN A 37 -10.95 -4.91 1.98
N ARG A 38 -10.89 -3.94 1.06
CA ARG A 38 -11.82 -3.87 -0.09
C ARG A 38 -11.62 -5.02 -1.06
N MET A 39 -10.37 -5.40 -1.33
CA MET A 39 -10.06 -6.54 -2.20
C MET A 39 -10.60 -7.85 -1.61
N VAL A 40 -10.33 -8.11 -0.34
CA VAL A 40 -10.81 -9.30 0.38
C VAL A 40 -12.33 -9.36 0.34
N SER A 41 -13.02 -8.28 0.69
CA SER A 41 -14.49 -8.21 0.64
C SER A 41 -15.03 -8.46 -0.78
N SER A 42 -14.41 -7.87 -1.80
CA SER A 42 -14.82 -8.06 -3.20
C SER A 42 -14.66 -9.50 -3.66
N CYS A 43 -13.51 -10.11 -3.38
CA CYS A 43 -13.23 -11.48 -3.80
C CYS A 43 -14.03 -12.52 -3.02
N GLN A 44 -14.25 -12.31 -1.72
CA GLN A 44 -15.16 -13.14 -0.93
C GLN A 44 -16.57 -13.13 -1.52
N ASN A 45 -17.13 -11.95 -1.79
CA ASN A 45 -18.47 -11.81 -2.36
C ASN A 45 -18.60 -12.38 -3.78
N LYS A 46 -17.51 -12.41 -4.56
CA LYS A 46 -17.52 -12.91 -5.94
C LYS A 46 -17.27 -14.41 -6.04
N CYS A 47 -16.45 -14.97 -5.17
CA CYS A 47 -15.97 -16.34 -5.29
C CYS A 47 -16.62 -17.31 -4.31
N ILE A 48 -17.08 -16.86 -3.13
CA ILE A 48 -17.65 -17.73 -2.10
C ILE A 48 -19.17 -17.52 -2.05
N ALA A 49 -19.92 -18.46 -2.63
CA ALA A 49 -21.38 -18.37 -2.71
C ALA A 49 -22.10 -19.07 -1.55
N ARG A 50 -21.52 -20.16 -1.02
CA ARG A 50 -22.11 -21.01 0.02
C ARG A 50 -21.00 -21.59 0.91
N TYR A 51 -21.23 -21.59 2.22
CA TYR A 51 -20.32 -22.19 3.19
C TYR A 51 -20.78 -23.62 3.49
N ALA A 52 -20.43 -24.55 2.61
CA ALA A 52 -20.76 -25.98 2.77
C ALA A 52 -19.73 -26.72 3.64
N GLU A 53 -18.48 -26.29 3.58
CA GLU A 53 -17.32 -26.84 4.28
C GLU A 53 -16.44 -25.70 4.81
N GLY A 54 -15.52 -26.00 5.73
CA GLY A 54 -14.65 -24.99 6.35
C GLY A 54 -13.46 -24.57 5.48
N ASP A 55 -13.08 -25.41 4.52
CA ASP A 55 -11.97 -25.17 3.60
C ASP A 55 -12.48 -24.61 2.27
N LEU A 56 -11.58 -23.94 1.53
CA LEU A 56 -11.90 -23.50 0.17
C LEU A 56 -11.84 -24.69 -0.78
N SER A 57 -12.91 -24.87 -1.54
CA SER A 57 -12.91 -25.81 -2.65
C SER A 57 -11.89 -25.38 -3.71
N LYS A 58 -11.39 -26.33 -4.50
CA LYS A 58 -10.43 -26.04 -5.60
C LYS A 58 -10.94 -24.96 -6.56
N GLY A 59 -12.26 -24.89 -6.78
CA GLY A 59 -12.88 -23.87 -7.61
C GLY A 59 -12.80 -22.48 -6.99
N GLU A 60 -13.04 -22.37 -5.68
CA GLU A 60 -12.94 -21.12 -4.93
C GLU A 60 -11.50 -20.61 -4.87
N THR A 61 -10.52 -21.49 -4.63
CA THR A 61 -9.09 -21.11 -4.65
C THR A 61 -8.70 -20.49 -5.99
N VAL A 62 -9.00 -21.17 -7.10
CA VAL A 62 -8.67 -20.66 -8.46
C VAL A 62 -9.47 -19.38 -8.79
N CYS A 63 -10.69 -19.25 -8.29
CA CYS A 63 -11.48 -18.03 -8.43
C CYS A 63 -10.81 -16.86 -7.70
N ILE A 64 -10.36 -17.05 -6.47
CA ILE A 64 -9.70 -16.01 -5.66
C ILE A 64 -8.43 -15.52 -6.35
N ASP A 65 -7.57 -16.41 -6.85
CA ASP A 65 -6.36 -16.02 -7.58
C ASP A 65 -6.68 -15.12 -8.78
N ARG A 66 -7.68 -15.52 -9.58
CA ARG A 66 -8.14 -14.73 -10.73
C ARG A 66 -8.80 -13.42 -10.31
N CYS A 67 -9.50 -13.41 -9.18
CA CYS A 67 -10.15 -12.23 -8.65
C CYS A 67 -9.12 -11.18 -8.24
N VAL A 68 -8.09 -11.57 -7.49
CA VAL A 68 -7.00 -10.69 -7.07
C VAL A 68 -6.28 -10.11 -8.28
N ALA A 69 -5.93 -10.95 -9.27
CA ALA A 69 -5.30 -10.47 -10.51
C ALA A 69 -6.15 -9.41 -11.23
N LYS A 70 -7.45 -9.66 -11.39
CA LYS A 70 -8.37 -8.70 -12.01
C LYS A 70 -8.58 -7.45 -11.16
N TYR A 71 -8.62 -7.59 -9.84
CA TYR A 71 -8.79 -6.47 -8.93
C TYR A 71 -7.64 -5.48 -9.07
N HIS A 72 -6.39 -5.97 -9.10
CA HIS A 72 -5.22 -5.13 -9.35
C HIS A 72 -5.21 -4.51 -10.76
N GLU A 73 -5.61 -5.26 -11.79
CA GLU A 73 -5.74 -4.72 -13.15
C GLU A 73 -6.74 -3.55 -13.20
N VAL A 74 -7.91 -3.71 -12.57
CA VAL A 74 -8.93 -2.65 -12.49
C VAL A 74 -8.43 -1.50 -11.63
N TYR A 75 -7.79 -1.77 -10.49
CA TYR A 75 -7.22 -0.75 -9.61
C TYR A 75 -6.22 0.15 -10.35
N GLY A 76 -5.30 -0.44 -11.13
CA GLY A 76 -4.35 0.30 -11.96
C GLY A 76 -5.05 1.17 -13.00
N LYS A 77 -5.99 0.60 -13.76
CA LYS A 77 -6.75 1.34 -14.79
C LYS A 77 -7.55 2.50 -14.20
N VAL A 78 -8.15 2.33 -13.02
CA VAL A 78 -8.87 3.41 -12.31
C VAL A 78 -7.88 4.50 -11.89
N GLY A 79 -6.71 4.12 -11.37
CA GLY A 79 -5.62 5.05 -11.05
C GLY A 79 -5.20 5.91 -12.26
N ASP A 80 -5.00 5.28 -13.42
CA ASP A 80 -4.64 6.00 -14.65
C ASP A 80 -5.73 6.99 -15.08
N LYS A 81 -7.01 6.60 -14.99
CA LYS A 81 -8.13 7.49 -15.34
C LYS A 81 -8.29 8.65 -14.37
N LEU A 82 -8.02 8.44 -13.08
CA LEU A 82 -8.06 9.50 -12.07
C LEU A 82 -6.95 10.55 -12.33
N LYS A 83 -5.74 10.12 -12.68
CA LYS A 83 -4.63 11.02 -13.06
C LYS A 83 -5.01 11.90 -14.26
N VAL A 84 -5.47 11.28 -15.35
CA VAL A 84 -5.89 12.01 -16.56
C VAL A 84 -6.99 13.03 -16.25
N ARG A 85 -7.98 12.67 -15.41
CA ARG A 85 -9.05 13.60 -15.03
C ARG A 85 -8.54 14.73 -14.14
N GLY A 86 -7.64 14.45 -13.20
CA GLY A 86 -7.04 15.46 -12.33
C GLY A 86 -6.27 16.52 -13.10
N GLU A 87 -5.53 16.13 -14.14
CA GLU A 87 -4.82 17.04 -15.05
C GLU A 87 -5.79 17.89 -15.89
N GLN A 88 -6.90 17.31 -16.33
CA GLN A 88 -7.93 18.02 -17.10
C GLN A 88 -8.71 19.04 -16.25
N GLN A 89 -8.93 18.75 -14.97
CA GLN A 89 -9.68 19.63 -14.05
C GLN A 89 -8.86 20.88 -13.62
N GLN A 90 -7.56 20.89 -13.88
CA GLN A 90 -6.67 22.04 -13.62
C GLN A 90 -6.50 22.99 -14.81
N ARG A 91 -7.17 22.74 -15.95
CA ARG A 91 -7.31 23.67 -17.09
C ARG A 91 -8.68 24.30 -17.13
#